data_AF-A0A6A5XKX7-F1
#
_entry.id   AF-A0A6A5XKX7-F1
#
_cell.length_a   1.000
_cell.length_b   1.000
_cell.length_c   1.000
_cell.angle_alpha   90.00
_cell.angle_beta   90.00
_cell.angle_gamma   90.00
#
_symmetry.space_group_name_H-M   'P 1'
#
loop_
_entity.id
_entity.type
_entity.pdbx_description
1 polymer ?
#
loop_
_entity_poly.entity_id
_entity_poly.type
_entity_poly.pdbx_seq_one_letter_code
_entity_poly.pdbx_strand_id
1 'polypeptide(L)'
;MSANSSDEIIRACRAQGFSVTSAINAAIIRATTQFPQDADANAYAIFAPIDLRGPLMALGAEECSQPTGSYVSGLPLRIEGIMEHSNNGESVPAKSFSTLARELGAFYSQDIQHYKTPGSNTDKTASLLQLASPYMEGISKIFAQHSLPGCPFPKAPVISSFGKMDALIKSEYPKNSDGPASSKLQVTDFWVSCDTATPMITFNPWSWENEMTLSAAWNESFYSTEFACDVLEKTIQELCDGLLIKKASYRKIQSCNDTQKQSL
;
A
#
# COMPACT_ATOMS: atom_id res chain seq x y z
N MET A 1 7.17 -8.64 -10.26
CA MET A 1 7.16 -8.21 -11.67
C MET A 1 8.59 -8.25 -12.15
N SER A 2 8.85 -8.61 -13.42
CA SER A 2 10.23 -8.66 -13.92
C SER A 2 10.89 -7.28 -13.85
N ALA A 3 12.23 -7.24 -13.81
CA ALA A 3 12.97 -5.98 -13.83
C ALA A 3 12.56 -5.06 -15.00
N ASN A 4 12.43 -5.61 -16.21
CA ASN A 4 12.03 -4.84 -17.40
C ASN A 4 10.65 -4.20 -17.27
N SER A 5 9.65 -4.94 -16.75
CA SER A 5 8.30 -4.40 -16.54
C SER A 5 8.26 -3.40 -15.39
N SER A 6 9.05 -3.63 -14.34
CA SER A 6 9.18 -2.70 -13.22
C SER A 6 9.76 -1.36 -13.68
N ASP A 7 10.82 -1.40 -14.51
CA ASP A 7 11.42 -0.23 -15.14
C ASP A 7 10.44 0.51 -16.06
N GLU A 8 9.65 -0.21 -16.85
CA GLU A 8 8.63 0.37 -17.72
C GLU A 8 7.55 1.11 -16.91
N ILE A 9 7.06 0.49 -15.83
CA ILE A 9 6.10 1.10 -14.90
C ILE A 9 6.69 2.36 -14.26
N ILE A 10 7.93 2.31 -13.78
CA ILE A 10 8.61 3.46 -13.16
C ILE A 10 8.74 4.61 -14.17
N ARG A 11 9.13 4.32 -15.42
CA ARG A 11 9.24 5.32 -16.48
C ARG A 11 7.87 5.92 -16.82
N ALA A 12 6.83 5.11 -16.95
CA ALA A 12 5.48 5.59 -17.25
C ALA A 12 4.92 6.46 -16.13
N CYS A 13 5.05 6.04 -14.87
CA CYS A 13 4.71 6.86 -13.71
C CYS A 13 5.41 8.22 -13.76
N ARG A 14 6.73 8.23 -14.00
CA ARG A 14 7.50 9.47 -14.11
C ARG A 14 7.02 10.36 -15.27
N ALA A 15 6.76 9.78 -16.44
CA ALA A 15 6.28 10.50 -17.62
C ALA A 15 4.91 11.17 -17.38
N GLN A 16 4.06 10.55 -16.55
CA GLN A 16 2.75 11.09 -16.18
C GLN A 16 2.76 11.94 -14.90
N GLY A 17 3.91 12.08 -14.22
CA GLY A 17 4.04 12.85 -12.98
C GLY A 17 3.45 12.16 -11.74
N PHE A 18 3.35 10.84 -11.74
CA PHE A 18 2.85 10.05 -10.61
C PHE A 18 3.98 9.42 -9.80
N SER A 19 3.78 9.27 -8.49
CA SER A 19 4.57 8.31 -7.72
C SER A 19 4.07 6.90 -7.97
N VAL A 20 4.95 5.90 -7.92
CA VAL A 20 4.56 4.49 -8.09
C VAL A 20 3.49 4.08 -7.08
N THR A 21 3.61 4.49 -5.82
CA THR A 21 2.62 4.22 -4.77
C THR A 21 1.25 4.84 -5.09
N SER A 22 1.21 6.08 -5.58
CA SER A 22 -0.06 6.73 -5.96
C SER A 22 -0.73 6.04 -7.15
N ALA A 23 0.06 5.59 -8.14
CA ALA A 23 -0.42 4.85 -9.30
C ALA A 23 -0.97 3.47 -8.90
N ILE A 24 -0.26 2.73 -8.05
CA ILE A 24 -0.73 1.43 -7.53
C ILE A 24 -2.01 1.59 -6.71
N ASN A 25 -2.08 2.59 -5.82
CA ASN A 25 -3.29 2.81 -5.03
C ASN A 25 -4.49 3.22 -5.92
N ALA A 26 -4.27 4.04 -6.96
CA ALA A 26 -5.30 4.34 -7.95
C ALA A 26 -5.83 3.07 -8.65
N ALA A 27 -4.92 2.15 -9.01
CA ALA A 27 -5.30 0.87 -9.61
C ALA A 27 -6.07 -0.02 -8.63
N ILE A 28 -5.66 -0.08 -7.36
CA ILE A 28 -6.37 -0.84 -6.30
C ILE A 28 -7.80 -0.31 -6.15
N ILE A 29 -7.97 1.01 -6.03
CA ILE A 29 -9.30 1.63 -5.91
C ILE A 29 -10.18 1.24 -7.10
N ARG A 30 -9.68 1.40 -8.33
CA ARG A 30 -10.46 1.07 -9.53
C ARG A 30 -10.78 -0.43 -9.64
N ALA A 31 -9.82 -1.30 -9.38
CA ALA A 31 -10.05 -2.75 -9.41
C ALA A 31 -11.10 -3.18 -8.38
N THR A 32 -11.04 -2.61 -7.16
CA THR A 32 -11.93 -2.99 -6.06
C THR A 32 -13.31 -2.35 -6.13
N THR A 33 -13.49 -1.23 -6.84
CA THR A 33 -14.84 -0.69 -7.14
C THR A 33 -15.69 -1.62 -8.01
N GLN A 34 -15.07 -2.58 -8.70
CA GLN A 34 -15.80 -3.65 -9.41
C GLN A 34 -16.38 -4.69 -8.42
N PHE A 35 -16.01 -4.62 -7.14
CA PHE A 35 -16.43 -5.51 -6.05
C PHE A 35 -16.90 -4.68 -4.84
N PRO A 36 -18.02 -3.95 -4.96
CA PRO A 36 -18.51 -3.07 -3.89
C PRO A 36 -18.70 -3.85 -2.59
N GLN A 37 -18.12 -3.34 -1.51
CA GLN A 37 -18.22 -3.96 -0.18
C GLN A 37 -19.55 -3.62 0.54
N ASP A 38 -20.25 -2.60 0.03
CA ASP A 38 -21.56 -2.11 0.47
C ASP A 38 -22.28 -1.50 -0.75
N ALA A 39 -23.61 -1.62 -0.81
CA ALA A 39 -24.42 -1.12 -1.93
C ALA A 39 -24.43 0.41 -2.02
N ASP A 40 -24.30 1.09 -0.88
CA ASP A 40 -24.32 2.56 -0.83
C ASP A 40 -22.90 3.17 -0.85
N ALA A 41 -21.85 2.35 -0.99
CA ALA A 41 -20.48 2.82 -0.97
C ALA A 41 -20.15 3.70 -2.19
N ASN A 42 -19.93 4.99 -1.97
CA ASN A 42 -19.51 5.92 -3.04
C ASN A 42 -18.13 6.55 -2.78
N ALA A 43 -17.51 6.25 -1.64
CA ALA A 43 -16.27 6.85 -1.19
C ALA A 43 -15.24 5.78 -0.80
N TYR A 44 -13.97 6.05 -1.11
CA TYR A 44 -12.85 5.28 -0.62
C TYR A 44 -12.34 5.95 0.65
N ALA A 45 -12.35 5.24 1.77
CA ALA A 45 -11.87 5.77 3.04
C ALA A 45 -10.98 4.76 3.77
N ILE A 46 -9.75 5.16 4.10
CA ILE A 46 -8.80 4.36 4.87
C ILE A 46 -8.00 5.23 5.85
N PHE A 47 -7.39 4.59 6.83
CA PHE A 47 -6.25 5.17 7.55
C PHE A 47 -4.97 4.72 6.86
N ALA A 48 -4.42 5.58 5.99
CA ALA A 48 -3.25 5.25 5.19
C ALA A 48 -1.98 5.28 6.06
N PRO A 49 -1.21 4.18 6.14
CA PRO A 49 0.02 4.15 6.93
C PRO A 49 1.09 5.03 6.28
N ILE A 50 1.82 5.79 7.11
CA ILE A 50 2.93 6.66 6.68
C ILE A 50 4.17 6.37 7.51
N ASP A 51 5.33 6.27 6.86
CA ASP A 51 6.62 6.17 7.53
C ASP A 51 7.01 7.49 8.20
N LEU A 52 7.04 7.50 9.53
CA LEU A 52 7.41 8.67 10.32
C LEU A 52 8.91 8.74 10.64
N ARG A 53 9.74 7.75 10.24
CA ARG A 53 11.16 7.72 10.60
C ARG A 53 11.91 8.99 10.17
N GLY A 54 11.82 9.36 8.90
CA GLY A 54 12.48 10.57 8.38
C GLY A 54 12.08 11.84 9.15
N PRO A 55 10.77 12.13 9.28
CA PRO A 55 10.26 13.24 10.08
C PRO A 55 10.70 13.22 11.55
N LEU A 56 10.79 12.04 12.18
CA LEU A 56 11.26 11.90 13.57
C LEU A 56 12.77 12.14 13.70
N MET A 57 13.58 11.60 12.78
CA MET A 57 15.02 11.86 12.73
C MET A 57 15.32 13.34 12.51
N ALA A 58 14.55 14.02 11.65
CA ALA A 58 14.65 15.46 11.44
C ALA A 58 14.34 16.28 12.72
N LEU A 59 13.59 15.71 13.66
CA LEU A 59 13.31 16.30 14.97
C LEU A 59 14.32 15.87 16.06
N GLY A 60 15.39 15.14 15.68
CA GLY A 60 16.45 14.72 16.58
C GLY A 60 16.21 13.36 17.26
N ALA A 61 15.27 12.55 16.78
CA ALA A 61 15.16 11.16 17.24
C ALA A 61 16.42 10.37 16.85
N GLU A 62 17.01 9.65 17.81
CA GLU A 62 18.12 8.75 17.52
C GLU A 62 17.62 7.50 16.80
N GLU A 63 18.42 7.00 15.85
CA GLU A 63 18.14 5.75 15.16
C GLU A 63 18.24 4.61 16.16
N CYS A 64 17.10 4.05 16.57
CA CYS A 64 17.10 2.94 17.52
C CYS A 64 17.63 1.68 16.81
N SER A 65 18.70 1.09 17.36
CA SER A 65 19.25 -0.19 16.89
C SER A 65 18.33 -1.39 17.13
N GLN A 66 17.21 -1.17 17.82
CA GLN A 66 16.15 -2.16 18.03
C GLN A 66 14.83 -1.66 17.41
N PRO A 67 14.13 -2.48 16.60
CA PRO A 67 12.84 -2.11 16.04
C PRO A 67 11.75 -2.27 17.12
N THR A 68 11.72 -1.39 18.12
CA THR A 68 10.74 -1.45 19.22
C THR A 68 9.55 -0.49 19.05
N GLY A 69 9.44 0.19 17.91
CA GLY A 69 8.32 1.09 17.63
C GLY A 69 7.81 0.98 16.19
N SER A 70 6.50 0.76 16.03
CA SER A 70 5.82 1.05 14.77
C SER A 70 5.73 2.58 14.66
N TYR A 71 6.62 3.20 13.89
CA TYR A 71 6.55 4.63 13.56
C TYR A 71 5.61 4.86 12.38
N VAL A 72 4.41 4.26 12.46
CA VAL A 72 3.33 4.44 11.49
C VAL A 72 2.18 5.15 12.20
N SER A 73 1.80 6.30 11.65
CA SER A 73 0.48 6.88 11.89
C SER A 73 -0.38 6.61 10.67
N GLY A 74 -1.64 6.25 10.88
CA GLY A 74 -2.64 6.16 9.83
C GLY A 74 -3.25 7.53 9.60
N LEU A 75 -2.95 8.20 8.47
CA LEU A 75 -3.63 9.44 8.10
C LEU A 75 -4.99 9.13 7.47
N PRO A 76 -6.07 9.82 7.88
CA PRO A 76 -7.36 9.63 7.26
C PRO A 76 -7.30 10.11 5.81
N LEU A 77 -7.46 9.17 4.89
CA LEU A 77 -7.62 9.40 3.46
C LEU A 77 -9.08 9.16 3.12
N ARG A 78 -9.72 10.13 2.47
CA ARG A 78 -11.06 9.99 1.92
C ARG A 78 -11.11 10.55 0.50
N ILE A 79 -11.57 9.72 -0.44
CA ILE A 79 -11.79 10.09 -1.84
C ILE A 79 -13.25 9.82 -2.16
N GLU A 80 -13.99 10.87 -2.48
CA GLU A 80 -15.40 10.79 -2.87
C GLU A 80 -15.59 10.39 -4.32
N GLY A 81 -16.76 9.85 -4.66
CA GLY A 81 -17.20 9.61 -6.02
C GLY A 81 -16.31 8.61 -6.76
N ILE A 82 -15.90 7.53 -6.09
CA ILE A 82 -15.03 6.51 -6.71
C ILE A 82 -15.81 5.53 -7.59
N MET A 83 -17.13 5.46 -7.42
CA MET A 83 -17.98 4.43 -8.02
C MET A 83 -19.28 5.03 -8.57
N GLU A 84 -19.70 4.50 -9.71
CA GLU A 84 -20.99 4.76 -10.35
C GLU A 84 -21.72 3.43 -10.52
N HIS A 85 -23.04 3.44 -10.29
CA HIS A 85 -23.89 2.28 -10.53
C HIS A 85 -24.49 2.41 -11.94
N SER A 86 -24.17 1.47 -12.82
CA SER A 86 -24.79 1.43 -14.15
C SER A 86 -26.22 0.89 -14.06
N ASN A 87 -27.03 1.20 -15.07
CA ASN A 87 -28.46 0.84 -15.12
C ASN A 87 -28.73 -0.69 -15.05
N ASN A 88 -27.71 -1.52 -15.28
CA ASN A 88 -27.75 -2.98 -15.16
C ASN A 88 -27.37 -3.51 -13.75
N GLY A 89 -27.11 -2.62 -12.78
CA GLY A 89 -26.73 -2.98 -11.41
C GLY A 89 -25.25 -3.29 -11.22
N GLU A 90 -24.42 -3.15 -12.25
CA GLU A 90 -22.96 -3.28 -12.13
C GLU A 90 -22.36 -2.00 -11.53
N SER A 91 -21.27 -2.16 -10.78
CA SER A 91 -20.49 -1.04 -10.24
C SER A 91 -19.27 -0.82 -11.11
N VAL A 92 -19.09 0.41 -11.59
CA VAL A 92 -17.96 0.80 -12.42
C VAL A 92 -17.16 1.93 -11.76
N PRO A 93 -15.84 2.00 -12.00
CA PRO A 93 -15.04 3.10 -11.46
C PRO A 93 -15.46 4.43 -12.09
N ALA A 94 -15.94 5.37 -11.28
CA ALA A 94 -16.39 6.70 -11.75
C ALA A 94 -15.22 7.64 -12.03
N LYS A 95 -14.17 7.59 -11.22
CA LYS A 95 -12.96 8.41 -11.40
C LYS A 95 -11.95 7.73 -12.33
N SER A 96 -11.40 8.51 -13.26
CA SER A 96 -10.27 8.06 -14.08
C SER A 96 -9.05 7.70 -13.23
N PHE A 97 -8.22 6.77 -13.74
CA PHE A 97 -6.94 6.41 -13.12
C PHE A 97 -6.08 7.65 -12.83
N SER A 98 -5.92 8.54 -13.82
CA SER A 98 -5.10 9.74 -13.68
C SER A 98 -5.61 10.71 -12.60
N THR A 99 -6.94 10.81 -12.44
CA THR A 99 -7.55 11.65 -11.41
C THR A 99 -7.24 11.10 -10.03
N LEU A 100 -7.45 9.80 -9.83
CA LEU A 100 -7.13 9.13 -8.57
C LEU A 100 -5.64 9.22 -8.25
N ALA A 101 -4.76 8.93 -9.21
CA ALA A 101 -3.31 8.99 -9.02
C ALA A 101 -2.84 10.41 -8.61
N ARG A 102 -3.44 11.48 -9.17
CA ARG A 102 -3.16 12.86 -8.76
C ARG A 102 -3.66 13.18 -7.35
N GLU A 103 -4.89 12.82 -7.03
CA GLU A 103 -5.45 13.05 -5.69
C GLU A 103 -4.64 12.31 -4.61
N LEU A 104 -4.28 11.05 -4.88
CA LEU A 104 -3.41 10.25 -4.03
C LEU A 104 -1.99 10.79 -3.96
N GLY A 105 -1.43 11.25 -5.09
CA GLY A 105 -0.13 11.91 -5.12
C GLY A 105 -0.10 13.19 -4.27
N ALA A 106 -1.15 14.00 -4.35
CA ALA A 106 -1.31 15.19 -3.51
C ALA A 106 -1.44 14.82 -2.02
N PHE A 107 -2.13 13.72 -1.68
CA PHE A 107 -2.20 13.22 -0.32
C PHE A 107 -0.83 12.73 0.21
N TYR A 108 -0.15 11.85 -0.52
CA TYR A 108 1.13 11.28 -0.08
C TYR A 108 2.30 12.27 -0.09
N SER A 109 2.18 13.40 -0.78
CA SER A 109 3.21 14.46 -0.81
C SER A 109 3.02 15.54 0.24
N GLN A 110 2.02 15.40 1.13
CA GLN A 110 1.79 16.36 2.20
C GLN A 110 3.00 16.46 3.14
N ASP A 111 3.41 17.69 3.45
CA ASP A 111 4.38 17.93 4.51
C ASP A 111 3.72 17.69 5.86
N ILE A 112 4.04 16.55 6.48
CA ILE A 112 3.44 16.16 7.75
C ILE A 112 3.93 17.00 8.94
N GLN A 113 5.01 17.77 8.78
CA GLN A 113 5.49 18.71 9.80
C GLN A 113 4.73 20.05 9.71
N HIS A 114 4.27 20.41 8.50
CA HIS A 114 3.49 21.62 8.23
C HIS A 114 2.12 21.29 7.65
N TYR A 115 1.43 20.33 8.25
CA TYR A 115 0.15 19.84 7.74
C TYR A 115 -0.91 20.95 7.83
N LYS A 116 -1.49 21.29 6.67
CA LYS A 116 -2.67 22.15 6.59
C LYS A 116 -3.90 21.25 6.55
N THR A 117 -4.83 21.46 7.48
CA THR A 117 -6.12 20.77 7.45
C THR A 117 -6.84 21.10 6.13
N PRO A 118 -7.20 20.09 5.31
CA PRO A 118 -7.96 20.33 4.09
C PRO A 118 -9.23 21.13 4.37
N GLY A 119 -9.44 22.21 3.63
CA GLY A 119 -10.59 23.11 3.81
C GLY A 119 -10.46 24.17 4.93
N SER A 120 -9.33 24.22 5.65
CA SER A 120 -9.04 25.32 6.57
C SER A 120 -8.69 26.59 5.79
N ASN A 121 -9.42 27.68 6.03
CA ASN A 121 -9.11 29.02 5.50
C ASN A 121 -8.05 29.76 6.34
N THR A 122 -7.40 29.07 7.28
CA THR A 122 -6.35 29.66 8.12
C THR A 122 -4.98 29.19 7.65
N ASP A 123 -3.98 30.07 7.68
CA ASP A 123 -2.58 29.72 7.40
C ASP A 123 -1.91 28.91 8.53
N LYS A 124 -2.68 28.50 9.54
CA LYS A 124 -2.16 27.68 10.64
C LYS A 124 -1.86 26.28 10.14
N THR A 125 -0.59 25.91 10.20
CA THR A 125 -0.11 24.55 10.00
C THR A 125 0.06 23.87 11.36
N ALA A 126 -0.15 22.56 11.41
CA ALA A 126 0.15 21.74 12.57
C ALA A 126 1.13 20.62 12.19
N SER A 127 2.01 20.24 13.12
CA SER A 127 2.77 19.01 12.96
C SER A 127 1.88 17.82 13.32
N LEU A 128 1.73 16.87 12.39
CA LEU A 128 0.97 15.64 12.65
C LEU A 128 1.57 14.82 13.79
N LEU A 129 2.87 14.96 14.05
CA LEU A 129 3.53 14.34 15.21
C LEU A 129 3.06 14.97 16.53
N GLN A 130 2.82 16.28 16.57
CA GLN A 130 2.23 16.95 17.72
C GLN A 130 0.74 16.61 17.89
N LEU A 131 0.05 16.33 16.78
CA LEU A 131 -1.33 15.89 16.79
C LEU A 131 -1.51 14.41 17.12
N ALA A 132 -0.45 13.60 17.15
CA ALA A 132 -0.55 12.16 17.33
C ALA A 132 -1.27 11.76 18.63
N SER A 133 -0.92 12.37 19.76
CA SER A 133 -1.56 12.07 21.05
C SER A 133 -3.05 12.45 21.08
N PRO A 134 -3.47 13.70 20.77
CA PRO A 134 -4.89 14.05 20.76
C PRO A 134 -5.68 13.32 19.66
N TYR A 135 -5.03 12.99 18.53
CA TYR A 135 -5.61 12.18 17.47
C TYR A 135 -5.91 10.76 17.96
N MET A 136 -4.93 10.09 18.57
CA MET A 136 -5.11 8.74 19.11
C MET A 136 -6.16 8.74 20.22
N GLU A 137 -6.17 9.73 21.10
CA GLU A 137 -7.20 9.86 22.13
C GLU A 137 -8.61 10.02 21.52
N GLY A 138 -8.75 10.86 20.49
CA GLY A 138 -10.00 11.04 19.77
C GLY A 138 -10.47 9.77 19.06
N ILE A 139 -9.58 9.11 18.32
CA ILE A 139 -9.86 7.85 17.62
C ILE A 139 -10.22 6.74 18.61
N SER A 140 -9.49 6.59 19.71
CA SER A 140 -9.82 5.61 20.75
C SER A 140 -11.20 5.87 21.37
N LYS A 141 -11.58 7.13 21.59
CA LYS A 141 -12.94 7.48 22.06
C LYS A 141 -14.01 7.09 21.04
N ILE A 142 -13.78 7.39 19.76
CA ILE A 142 -14.72 7.01 18.67
C ILE A 142 -14.87 5.49 18.61
N PHE A 143 -13.77 4.73 18.62
CA PHE A 143 -13.84 3.27 18.59
C PHE A 143 -14.45 2.67 19.86
N ALA A 144 -14.19 3.26 21.03
CA ALA A 144 -14.83 2.85 22.29
C ALA A 144 -16.33 3.12 22.33
N GLN A 145 -16.84 4.08 21.55
CA GLN A 145 -18.27 4.32 21.41
C GLN A 145 -18.97 3.27 20.52
N HIS A 146 -18.23 2.59 19.65
CA HIS A 146 -18.76 1.64 18.65
C HIS A 146 -18.45 0.17 18.97
N SER A 147 -18.08 -0.15 20.22
CA SER A 147 -17.93 -1.53 20.68
C SER A 147 -19.28 -2.22 20.91
N LEU A 148 -20.19 -2.13 19.94
CA LEU A 148 -21.47 -2.81 19.96
C LEU A 148 -21.40 -4.08 19.10
N PRO A 149 -21.93 -5.21 19.60
CA PRO A 149 -22.15 -6.38 18.77
C PRO A 149 -22.91 -6.00 17.48
N GLY A 150 -22.33 -6.30 16.32
CA GLY A 150 -22.94 -6.03 15.01
C GLY A 150 -22.38 -4.84 14.23
N CYS A 151 -21.45 -4.05 14.79
CA CYS A 151 -20.70 -3.08 13.97
C CYS A 151 -19.86 -3.82 12.91
N PRO A 152 -20.06 -3.59 11.61
CA PRO A 152 -19.33 -4.29 10.57
C PRO A 152 -17.85 -3.89 10.63
N PHE A 153 -16.97 -4.88 10.47
CA PHE A 153 -15.55 -4.59 10.28
C PHE A 153 -15.34 -3.68 9.06
N PRO A 154 -14.29 -2.84 9.05
CA PRO A 154 -13.90 -2.16 7.82
C PRO A 154 -13.57 -3.21 6.76
N LYS A 155 -14.06 -2.97 5.53
CA LYS A 155 -13.86 -3.86 4.38
C LYS A 155 -13.12 -3.17 3.23
N ALA A 156 -12.85 -1.87 3.36
CA ALA A 156 -12.14 -1.11 2.34
C ALA A 156 -10.72 -1.70 2.16
N PRO A 157 -10.25 -1.86 0.91
CA PRO A 157 -8.90 -2.37 0.66
C PRO A 157 -7.87 -1.35 1.16
N VAL A 158 -6.85 -1.83 1.84
CA VAL A 158 -5.81 -0.98 2.43
C VAL A 158 -4.51 -1.17 1.65
N ILE A 159 -3.76 -0.09 1.44
CA ILE A 159 -2.41 -0.15 0.90
C ILE A 159 -1.40 0.15 2.01
N SER A 160 -0.35 -0.67 2.11
CA SER A 160 0.79 -0.44 2.99
C SER A 160 2.07 -0.70 2.20
N SER A 161 2.64 0.37 1.63
CA SER A 161 3.83 0.28 0.78
C SER A 161 5.10 0.20 1.62
N PHE A 162 5.96 -0.77 1.31
CA PHE A 162 7.29 -0.88 1.94
C PHE A 162 8.39 -0.19 1.13
N GLY A 163 8.07 0.32 -0.06
CA GLY A 163 9.01 1.10 -0.87
C GLY A 163 10.19 0.29 -1.40
N LYS A 164 11.38 0.89 -1.41
CA LYS A 164 12.63 0.25 -1.87
C LYS A 164 13.31 -0.48 -0.72
N MET A 165 13.43 -1.79 -0.83
CA MET A 165 13.95 -2.65 0.22
C MET A 165 15.47 -2.84 0.15
N ASP A 166 16.14 -2.38 -0.91
CA ASP A 166 17.60 -2.54 -1.13
C ASP A 166 18.45 -1.91 -0.01
N ALA A 167 17.91 -0.91 0.69
CA ALA A 167 18.55 -0.31 1.85
C ALA A 167 18.56 -1.25 3.06
N LEU A 168 17.50 -2.05 3.23
CA LEU A 168 17.24 -2.91 4.38
C LEU A 168 17.70 -4.36 4.16
N ILE A 169 17.47 -4.89 2.95
CA ILE A 169 17.79 -6.26 2.55
C ILE A 169 18.88 -6.21 1.48
N LYS A 170 20.08 -6.67 1.83
CA LYS A 170 21.21 -6.75 0.89
C LYS A 170 21.14 -8.06 0.11
N SER A 171 21.61 -8.02 -1.13
CA SER A 171 21.73 -9.22 -1.98
C SER A 171 22.82 -10.17 -1.50
N GLU A 172 23.84 -9.65 -0.82
CA GLU A 172 24.92 -10.43 -0.25
C GLU A 172 25.26 -9.97 1.18
N TYR A 173 25.46 -10.92 2.07
CA TYR A 173 25.97 -10.68 3.42
C TYR A 173 27.32 -11.39 3.61
N PRO A 174 28.31 -10.72 4.26
CA PRO A 174 29.57 -11.36 4.58
C PRO A 174 29.32 -12.47 5.62
N LYS A 175 29.98 -13.62 5.44
CA LYS A 175 30.01 -14.65 6.47
C LYS A 175 30.98 -14.20 7.56
N ASN A 176 30.60 -14.33 8.84
CA ASN A 176 31.49 -14.04 9.97
C ASN A 176 32.80 -14.85 9.87
N SER A 177 33.85 -14.29 10.47
CA SER A 177 35.30 -14.52 10.29
C SER A 177 35.87 -15.95 10.39
N ASP A 178 35.05 -17.00 10.52
CA ASP A 178 35.52 -18.38 10.76
C ASP A 178 35.35 -19.33 9.56
N GLY A 179 35.05 -18.80 8.36
CA GLY A 179 34.90 -19.58 7.12
C GLY A 179 35.92 -19.22 6.03
N PRO A 180 36.11 -20.08 5.01
CA PRO A 180 36.96 -19.74 3.86
C PRO A 180 36.44 -18.47 3.18
N ALA A 181 37.37 -17.57 2.83
CA ALA A 181 37.14 -16.19 2.36
C ALA A 181 36.26 -16.05 1.10
N SER A 182 35.83 -17.16 0.48
CA SER A 182 35.06 -17.19 -0.76
C SER A 182 33.56 -17.47 -0.59
N SER A 183 33.06 -17.78 0.62
CA SER A 183 31.63 -18.07 0.80
C SER A 183 30.85 -16.87 1.33
N LYS A 184 30.00 -16.26 0.48
CA LYS A 184 29.05 -15.20 0.84
C LYS A 184 27.64 -15.80 1.01
N LEU A 185 26.82 -15.23 1.90
CA LEU A 185 25.40 -15.55 1.96
C LEU A 185 24.68 -14.70 0.91
N GLN A 186 24.13 -15.34 -0.12
CA GLN A 186 23.35 -14.68 -1.16
C GLN A 186 21.87 -14.75 -0.82
N VAL A 187 21.18 -13.62 -0.86
CA VAL A 187 19.72 -13.56 -0.86
C VAL A 187 19.25 -13.73 -2.29
N THR A 188 18.42 -14.73 -2.55
CA THR A 188 17.88 -15.03 -3.88
C THR A 188 16.42 -14.61 -4.03
N ASP A 189 15.70 -14.49 -2.93
CA ASP A 189 14.33 -14.01 -2.86
C ASP A 189 13.98 -13.59 -1.42
N PHE A 190 12.98 -12.73 -1.26
CA PHE A 190 12.35 -12.48 0.03
C PHE A 190 10.90 -12.01 -0.16
N TRP A 191 10.09 -12.25 0.86
CA TRP A 191 8.70 -11.79 0.91
C TRP A 191 8.44 -11.04 2.21
N VAL A 192 7.50 -10.11 2.14
CA VAL A 192 6.94 -9.44 3.31
C VAL A 192 5.42 -9.51 3.18
N SER A 193 4.76 -9.88 4.28
CA SER A 193 3.30 -9.92 4.37
C SER A 193 2.87 -9.45 5.76
N CYS A 194 1.59 -9.07 5.87
CA CYS A 194 0.97 -8.69 7.14
C CYS A 194 -0.20 -9.62 7.42
N ASP A 195 -0.21 -10.26 8.58
CA ASP A 195 -1.37 -11.04 9.02
C ASP A 195 -2.59 -10.12 9.13
N THR A 196 -3.70 -10.56 8.54
CA THR A 196 -4.92 -9.77 8.53
C THR A 196 -6.02 -10.51 9.30
N ALA A 197 -6.46 -9.95 10.42
CA ALA A 197 -7.55 -10.51 11.22
C ALA A 197 -8.94 -9.98 10.81
N THR A 198 -8.98 -9.05 9.86
CA THR A 198 -10.20 -8.34 9.43
C THR A 198 -10.61 -8.75 8.00
N PRO A 199 -11.78 -8.34 7.50
CA PRO A 199 -12.16 -8.50 6.10
C PRO A 199 -11.50 -7.47 5.18
N MET A 200 -10.46 -6.75 5.59
CA MET A 200 -9.72 -5.89 4.66
C MET A 200 -8.76 -6.75 3.84
N ILE A 201 -8.65 -6.50 2.54
CA ILE A 201 -7.50 -6.98 1.75
C ILE A 201 -6.40 -5.93 1.87
N THR A 202 -5.23 -6.33 2.37
CA THR A 202 -4.08 -5.45 2.53
C THR A 202 -3.11 -5.66 1.38
N PHE A 203 -2.90 -4.63 0.57
CA PHE A 203 -1.95 -4.63 -0.53
C PHE A 203 -0.60 -4.08 -0.07
N ASN A 204 0.46 -4.84 -0.31
CA ASN A 204 1.81 -4.50 0.08
C ASN A 204 2.71 -4.40 -1.15
N PRO A 205 2.88 -3.20 -1.75
CA PRO A 205 3.85 -3.01 -2.81
C PRO A 205 5.25 -2.70 -2.26
N TRP A 206 6.27 -3.36 -2.83
CA TRP A 206 7.69 -3.07 -2.58
C TRP A 206 8.55 -3.32 -3.81
N SER A 207 9.83 -2.95 -3.75
CA SER A 207 10.82 -3.25 -4.77
C SER A 207 12.15 -3.68 -4.16
N TRP A 208 12.87 -4.55 -4.86
CA TRP A 208 14.20 -5.05 -4.50
C TRP A 208 14.88 -5.60 -5.74
N GLU A 209 16.19 -5.34 -5.90
CA GLU A 209 16.94 -5.74 -7.09
C GLU A 209 16.27 -5.33 -8.41
N ASN A 210 15.66 -4.14 -8.42
CA ASN A 210 14.91 -3.57 -9.55
C ASN A 210 13.62 -4.33 -9.93
N GLU A 211 13.20 -5.33 -9.14
CA GLU A 211 11.93 -6.00 -9.33
C GLU A 211 10.88 -5.44 -8.36
N MET A 212 9.73 -5.05 -8.89
CA MET A 212 8.59 -4.61 -8.10
C MET A 212 7.67 -5.78 -7.78
N THR A 213 7.26 -5.90 -6.52
CA THR A 213 6.27 -6.87 -6.06
C THR A 213 5.03 -6.16 -5.57
N LEU A 214 3.87 -6.69 -5.96
CA LEU A 214 2.57 -6.35 -5.38
C LEU A 214 2.04 -7.61 -4.71
N SER A 215 2.05 -7.63 -3.38
CA SER A 215 1.44 -8.69 -2.59
C SER A 215 0.06 -8.28 -2.08
N ALA A 216 -0.78 -9.26 -1.78
CA ALA A 216 -1.99 -9.06 -1.00
C ALA A 216 -2.02 -10.05 0.16
N ALA A 217 -2.45 -9.57 1.33
CA ALA A 217 -2.78 -10.37 2.49
C ALA A 217 -4.28 -10.24 2.78
N TRP A 218 -4.92 -11.38 3.06
CA TRP A 218 -6.35 -11.44 3.37
C TRP A 218 -6.61 -12.54 4.39
N ASN A 219 -7.81 -12.53 4.96
CA ASN A 219 -8.29 -13.58 5.84
C ASN A 219 -9.18 -14.56 5.05
N GLU A 220 -8.78 -15.82 5.01
CA GLU A 220 -9.45 -16.90 4.28
C GLU A 220 -10.88 -17.18 4.77
N SER A 221 -11.24 -16.69 5.96
CA SER A 221 -12.63 -16.74 6.48
C SER A 221 -13.57 -15.81 5.70
N PHE A 222 -13.05 -14.82 4.98
CA PHE A 222 -13.84 -13.82 4.25
C PHE A 222 -13.66 -13.92 2.73
N TYR A 223 -12.47 -14.31 2.25
CA TYR A 223 -12.17 -14.37 0.82
C TYR A 223 -11.42 -15.65 0.46
N SER A 224 -11.75 -16.22 -0.70
CA SER A 224 -10.99 -17.33 -1.26
C SER A 224 -9.70 -16.83 -1.93
N THR A 225 -8.75 -17.75 -2.10
CA THR A 225 -7.50 -17.48 -2.82
C THR A 225 -7.75 -17.06 -4.26
N GLU A 226 -8.72 -17.66 -4.93
CA GLU A 226 -9.08 -17.34 -6.31
C GLU A 226 -9.59 -15.90 -6.43
N PHE A 227 -10.44 -15.47 -5.49
CA PHE A 227 -10.92 -14.10 -5.44
C PHE A 227 -9.78 -13.10 -5.21
N ALA A 228 -8.91 -13.36 -4.22
CA ALA A 228 -7.78 -12.48 -3.94
C ALA A 228 -6.81 -12.39 -5.14
N CYS A 229 -6.58 -13.51 -5.83
CA CYS A 229 -5.78 -13.55 -7.05
C CYS A 229 -6.44 -12.74 -8.20
N ASP A 230 -7.74 -12.87 -8.41
CA ASP A 230 -8.47 -12.09 -9.42
C ASP A 230 -8.39 -10.57 -9.15
N VAL A 231 -8.54 -10.17 -7.88
CA VAL A 231 -8.40 -8.76 -7.48
C VAL A 231 -6.98 -8.24 -7.74
N LEU A 232 -5.94 -9.02 -7.43
CA LEU A 232 -4.55 -8.66 -7.74
C LEU A 232 -4.32 -8.53 -9.26
N GLU A 233 -4.87 -9.43 -10.06
CA GLU A 233 -4.75 -9.41 -11.52
C GLU A 233 -5.45 -8.19 -12.13
N LYS A 234 -6.68 -7.90 -11.69
CA LYS A 234 -7.41 -6.69 -12.07
C LYS A 234 -6.67 -5.42 -11.65
N THR A 235 -6.01 -5.43 -10.49
CA THR A 235 -5.17 -4.31 -10.04
C THR A 235 -3.98 -4.11 -10.97
N ILE A 236 -3.29 -5.17 -11.38
CA ILE A 236 -2.17 -5.08 -12.34
C ILE A 236 -2.69 -4.59 -13.70
N GLN A 237 -3.87 -5.03 -14.13
CA GLN A 237 -4.50 -4.59 -15.37
C GLN A 237 -4.83 -3.10 -15.34
N GLU A 238 -5.53 -2.62 -14.31
CA GLU A 238 -5.85 -1.19 -14.12
C GLU A 238 -4.58 -0.32 -14.05
N LEU A 239 -3.50 -0.84 -13.44
CA LEU A 239 -2.20 -0.17 -13.41
C LEU A 239 -1.59 -0.06 -14.81
N CYS A 240 -1.58 -1.16 -15.58
CA CYS A 240 -1.04 -1.17 -16.94
C CYS A 240 -1.84 -0.25 -17.86
N ASP A 241 -3.17 -0.34 -17.83
CA ASP A 241 -4.07 0.47 -18.65
C ASP A 241 -3.95 1.95 -18.30
N GLY A 242 -3.94 2.29 -17.01
CA GLY A 242 -3.74 3.65 -16.53
C GLY A 242 -2.38 4.25 -16.91
N LEU A 243 -1.35 3.40 -16.99
CA LEU A 243 0.00 3.79 -17.40
C LEU A 243 0.25 3.69 -18.91
N LEU A 244 -0.74 3.24 -19.70
CA LEU A 244 -0.64 3.00 -21.14
C LEU A 244 0.46 1.97 -21.50
N ILE A 245 0.66 0.98 -20.62
CA ILE A 245 1.59 -0.13 -20.80
C ILE A 245 0.81 -1.33 -21.34
N LYS A 246 1.29 -1.96 -22.42
CA LYS A 246 0.57 -3.06 -23.08
C LYS A 246 0.30 -4.24 -22.15
N LYS A 247 1.31 -4.66 -21.39
CA LYS A 247 1.24 -5.78 -20.44
C LYS A 247 2.49 -5.83 -19.57
N ALA A 248 2.33 -5.98 -18.26
CA ALA A 248 3.44 -6.31 -17.37
C ALA A 248 3.74 -7.83 -17.40
N SER A 249 5.01 -8.19 -17.38
CA SER A 249 5.47 -9.55 -17.11
C SER A 249 5.70 -9.73 -15.61
N TYR A 250 5.10 -10.77 -15.03
CA TYR A 250 5.23 -11.07 -13.62
C TYR A 250 5.08 -12.56 -13.35
N ARG A 251 5.71 -13.02 -12.26
CA ARG A 251 5.48 -14.33 -11.66
C ARG A 251 4.37 -14.22 -10.61
N LYS A 252 3.45 -15.19 -10.59
CA LYS A 252 2.47 -15.35 -9.51
C LYS A 252 3.04 -16.31 -8.48
N ILE A 253 2.98 -15.93 -7.21
CA ILE A 253 3.41 -16.75 -6.07
C ILE A 253 2.22 -16.78 -5.11
N GLN A 254 1.69 -17.97 -4.82
CA GLN A 254 0.51 -18.13 -3.95
C GLN A 254 0.91 -18.51 -2.53
N SER A 255 2.04 -19.19 -2.37
CA SER A 255 2.60 -19.53 -1.06
C SER A 255 4.13 -19.50 -1.05
N CYS A 256 4.70 -19.35 0.14
CA CYS A 256 6.14 -19.44 0.39
C CYS A 256 6.78 -20.77 -0.08
N ASN A 257 5.96 -21.80 -0.31
CA ASN A 257 6.43 -23.13 -0.74
C ASN A 257 6.44 -23.32 -2.26
N ASP A 258 5.87 -22.38 -3.04
CA ASP A 258 5.73 -22.54 -4.49
C ASP A 258 7.07 -22.40 -5.24
N THR A 259 8.06 -21.72 -4.64
CA THR A 259 9.39 -21.52 -5.21
C THR A 259 10.23 -22.81 -5.30
N GLN A 260 9.83 -23.88 -4.60
CA GLN A 260 10.53 -25.18 -4.70
C GLN A 260 10.16 -26.01 -5.94
N LYS A 261 9.09 -25.65 -6.69
CA LYS A 261 8.60 -26.47 -7.81
C LYS A 261 9.09 -26.04 -9.20
N GLN A 262 9.92 -25.01 -9.31
CA GLN A 262 10.39 -24.49 -10.60
C GLN A 262 11.86 -24.78 -10.94
N SER A 263 12.49 -25.75 -10.26
CA SER A 263 13.80 -26.27 -10.66
C SER A 263 13.75 -27.78 -10.88
N LEU A 264 13.48 -28.18 -12.13
CA LEU A 264 14.00 -29.38 -12.81
C LEU A 264 13.91 -29.17 -14.32
#